data_AF-A0A660LUM5-F1
#
_entry.id   AF-A0A660LUM5-F1
#
_cell.length_a   1.000
_cell.length_b   1.000
_cell.length_c   1.000
_cell.angle_alpha   90.00
_cell.angle_beta   90.00
_cell.angle_gamma   90.00
#
_symmetry.space_group_name_H-M   'P 1'
#
loop_
_entity.id
_entity.type
_entity.pdbx_description
1 polymer ?
#
loop_
_entity_poly.entity_id
_entity_poly.type
_entity_poly.pdbx_seq_one_letter_code
_entity_poly.pdbx_strand_id
1 'polypeptide(L)'
;MVVKIFYFVVAIFSVVMIFLAAQDPYLANVLKIDTKISNMQINDVIDYEINSTKISGVYEADELNRYNDKDEFLSFKAKILRGNLKHFLSSDKAISQNDEIIFQKNANYENNDSLRFISDEVIYGTKTKIVRSEANFT
;
A
#
# COMPACT_ATOMS: atom_id res chain seq x y z
N MET A 1 -53.70 2.24 42.10
CA MET A 1 -52.85 3.40 41.74
C MET A 1 -51.43 2.96 41.36
N VAL A 2 -50.77 2.17 42.21
CA VAL A 2 -49.41 1.61 41.97
C VAL A 2 -49.27 0.85 40.65
N VAL A 3 -50.23 -0.02 40.32
CA VAL A 3 -50.21 -0.80 39.06
C VAL A 3 -50.24 0.10 37.82
N LYS A 4 -51.00 1.21 37.85
CA LYS A 4 -51.07 2.16 36.73
C LYS A 4 -49.77 2.94 36.54
N ILE A 5 -49.11 3.29 37.65
CA ILE A 5 -47.80 3.95 37.64
C ILE A 5 -46.74 2.99 37.08
N PHE A 6 -46.78 1.72 37.49
CA PHE A 6 -45.84 0.70 36.99
C PHE A 6 -45.94 0.51 35.46
N TYR A 7 -47.14 0.39 34.91
CA TYR A 7 -47.33 0.31 33.46
C TYR A 7 -46.81 1.54 32.71
N PHE A 8 -46.99 2.73 33.29
CA PHE A 8 -46.49 3.96 32.71
C PHE A 8 -44.96 4.00 32.66
N VAL A 9 -44.28 3.57 33.73
CA VAL A 9 -42.81 3.47 33.77
C VAL A 9 -42.28 2.45 32.77
N VAL A 10 -42.92 1.28 32.68
CA VAL A 10 -42.52 0.24 31.72
C VAL A 10 -42.70 0.71 30.27
N ALA A 11 -43.77 1.45 29.98
CA ALA A 11 -44.00 2.01 28.65
C ALA A 11 -42.92 3.03 28.26
N ILE A 12 -42.59 3.98 29.16
CA ILE A 12 -41.52 4.95 28.92
C ILE A 12 -40.18 4.24 28.72
N PHE A 13 -39.84 3.30 29.60
CA PHE A 13 -38.60 2.53 29.50
C PHE A 13 -38.49 1.79 28.17
N SER A 14 -39.58 1.17 27.71
CA SER A 14 -39.62 0.45 26.43
C SER A 14 -39.40 1.37 25.24
N VAL A 15 -40.01 2.57 25.24
CA VAL A 15 -39.81 3.58 24.20
C VAL A 15 -38.37 4.08 24.17
N VAL A 16 -37.77 4.34 25.34
CA VAL A 16 -36.36 4.75 25.44
C VAL A 16 -35.42 3.67 24.94
N MET A 17 -35.67 2.40 25.26
CA MET A 17 -34.86 1.28 24.77
C MET A 17 -34.91 1.14 23.25
N ILE A 18 -36.07 1.31 22.62
CA ILE A 18 -36.19 1.32 21.15
C ILE A 18 -35.40 2.49 20.57
N PHE A 19 -35.48 3.67 21.18
CA PHE A 19 -34.77 4.86 20.72
C PHE A 19 -33.24 4.72 20.85
N LEU A 20 -32.77 4.06 21.91
CA LEU A 20 -31.35 3.74 22.11
C LEU A 20 -30.86 2.65 21.15
N ALA A 21 -31.69 1.64 20.85
CA ALA A 21 -31.34 0.58 19.91
C ALA A 21 -31.38 1.04 18.44
N ALA A 22 -32.22 2.03 18.11
CA ALA A 22 -32.31 2.61 16.77
C ALA A 22 -31.26 3.71 16.52
N GLN A 23 -30.63 4.24 17.57
CA GLN A 23 -29.45 5.08 17.41
C GLN A 23 -28.29 4.18 17.00
N ASP A 24 -27.84 4.32 15.75
CA ASP A 24 -26.57 3.75 15.32
C ASP A 24 -25.51 4.10 16.37
N PRO A 25 -24.75 3.13 16.88
CA PRO A 25 -23.79 3.38 17.94
C PRO A 25 -22.81 4.46 17.46
N TYR A 26 -22.96 5.66 18.01
CA TYR A 26 -22.11 6.82 17.71
C TYR A 26 -20.61 6.44 17.83
N LEU A 27 -20.30 5.52 18.75
CA LEU A 27 -18.98 4.96 18.98
C LEU A 27 -18.47 4.00 17.89
N ALA A 28 -19.34 3.31 17.14
CA ALA A 28 -18.91 2.37 16.11
C ALA A 28 -18.33 3.07 14.87
N ASN A 29 -18.79 4.28 14.56
CA ASN A 29 -18.19 5.09 13.49
C ASN A 29 -16.94 5.83 13.95
N VAL A 30 -16.77 6.11 15.25
CA VAL A 30 -15.55 6.75 15.80
C VAL A 30 -14.38 5.75 15.91
N LEU A 31 -14.66 4.45 16.07
CA LEU A 31 -13.64 3.39 16.04
C LEU A 31 -13.20 2.99 14.61
N LYS A 32 -13.86 3.49 13.56
CA LYS A 32 -13.33 3.46 12.19
C LYS A 32 -12.25 4.53 12.03
N ILE A 33 -11.22 4.47 12.86
CA ILE A 33 -9.96 5.09 12.48
C ILE A 33 -9.49 4.26 11.29
N ASP A 34 -9.58 4.83 10.10
CA ASP A 34 -9.12 4.28 8.82
C ASP A 34 -7.58 4.27 8.78
N THR A 35 -6.95 3.74 9.83
CA THR A 35 -5.58 3.26 9.73
C THR A 35 -5.69 1.97 8.94
N LYS A 36 -5.41 2.02 7.63
CA LYS A 36 -5.09 0.81 6.90
C LYS A 36 -3.89 0.18 7.60
N ILE A 37 -4.15 -0.85 8.40
CA ILE A 37 -3.12 -1.65 9.06
C ILE A 37 -2.58 -2.61 7.99
N SER A 38 -1.27 -2.74 7.91
CA SER A 38 -0.65 -3.74 7.05
C SER A 38 -1.06 -5.13 7.53
N ASN A 39 -1.55 -5.97 6.63
CA ASN A 39 -1.93 -7.34 6.97
C ASN A 39 -0.70 -8.22 7.18
N MET A 40 0.44 -7.83 6.62
CA MET A 40 1.71 -8.55 6.70
C MET A 40 2.87 -7.59 6.49
N GLN A 41 3.86 -7.69 7.36
CA GLN A 41 5.14 -7.00 7.22
C GLN A 41 6.26 -8.03 7.08
N ILE A 42 7.18 -7.79 6.16
CA ILE A 42 8.39 -8.59 5.93
C ILE A 42 9.59 -7.64 5.96
N ASN A 43 10.63 -7.97 6.70
CA ASN A 43 11.85 -7.17 6.77
C ASN A 43 12.99 -7.87 6.03
N ASP A 44 14.00 -7.10 5.61
CA ASP A 44 15.20 -7.58 4.92
C ASP A 44 14.86 -8.43 3.68
N VAL A 45 14.00 -7.90 2.82
CA VAL A 45 13.45 -8.60 1.66
C VAL A 45 14.49 -8.69 0.58
N ILE A 46 14.72 -9.91 0.07
CA ILE A 46 15.50 -10.18 -1.14
C ILE A 46 14.71 -11.16 -2.00
N ASP A 47 14.33 -10.74 -3.19
CA ASP A 47 13.64 -11.53 -4.19
C ASP A 47 14.52 -11.74 -5.42
N TYR A 48 14.56 -12.98 -5.92
CA TYR A 48 15.36 -13.35 -7.08
C TYR A 48 14.44 -13.71 -8.25
N GLU A 49 14.55 -12.96 -9.34
CA GLU A 49 13.95 -13.34 -10.60
C GLU A 49 14.90 -14.27 -11.35
N ILE A 50 14.43 -15.47 -11.65
CA ILE A 50 15.24 -16.54 -12.23
C ILE A 50 14.57 -17.01 -13.53
N ASN A 51 15.36 -17.22 -14.58
CA ASN A 51 14.93 -17.91 -15.79
C ASN A 51 15.52 -19.33 -15.85
N SER A 52 15.42 -20.02 -17.00
CA SER A 52 15.84 -21.42 -17.10
C SER A 52 17.31 -21.68 -16.75
N THR A 53 18.20 -20.67 -16.80
CA THR A 53 19.65 -20.89 -16.61
C THR A 53 20.36 -19.86 -15.73
N LYS A 54 19.73 -18.73 -15.38
CA LYS A 54 20.38 -17.64 -14.64
C LYS A 54 19.38 -16.78 -13.87
N ILE A 55 19.89 -16.07 -12.87
CA ILE A 55 19.19 -14.95 -12.22
C ILE A 55 19.11 -13.79 -13.23
N SER A 56 17.90 -13.36 -13.59
CA SER A 56 17.62 -12.20 -14.44
C SER A 56 17.34 -10.93 -13.65
N GLY A 57 17.06 -11.01 -12.35
CA GLY A 57 16.81 -9.85 -11.51
C GLY A 57 17.00 -10.14 -10.02
N VAL A 58 17.37 -9.11 -9.27
CA VAL A 58 17.39 -9.11 -7.79
C VAL A 58 16.63 -7.87 -7.33
N TYR A 59 15.66 -8.05 -6.47
CA TYR A 59 14.86 -6.97 -5.90
C TYR A 59 15.00 -7.00 -4.38
N GLU A 60 15.34 -5.86 -3.79
CA GLU A 60 15.66 -5.72 -2.38
C GLU A 60 14.83 -4.59 -1.76
N ALA A 61 14.42 -4.76 -0.51
CA ALA A 61 13.78 -3.72 0.29
C ALA A 61 14.06 -3.98 1.78
N ASP A 62 14.21 -2.92 2.55
CA ASP A 62 14.40 -3.05 4.00
C ASP A 62 13.11 -3.56 4.67
N GLU A 63 11.96 -3.15 4.12
CA GLU A 63 10.64 -3.52 4.62
C GLU A 63 9.62 -3.63 3.47
N LEU A 64 8.77 -4.65 3.51
CA LEU A 64 7.59 -4.83 2.67
C LEU A 64 6.36 -4.87 3.56
N ASN A 65 5.43 -3.94 3.35
CA ASN A 65 4.11 -3.91 3.95
C ASN A 65 3.04 -4.27 2.92
N ARG A 66 2.31 -5.37 3.15
CA ARG A 66 1.19 -5.79 2.33
C ARG A 66 -0.14 -5.35 2.95
N TYR A 67 -0.89 -4.58 2.20
CA TYR A 67 -2.27 -4.18 2.50
C TYR A 67 -3.25 -4.99 1.63
N ASN A 68 -4.55 -4.79 1.83
CA ASN A 68 -5.58 -5.45 1.02
C ASN A 68 -5.51 -5.08 -0.47
N ASP A 69 -5.02 -3.88 -0.79
CA ASP A 69 -5.12 -3.29 -2.12
C ASP A 69 -3.78 -2.81 -2.70
N LYS A 70 -2.67 -2.98 -1.96
CA LYS A 70 -1.34 -2.58 -2.40
C LYS A 70 -0.24 -3.26 -1.59
N ASP A 71 0.94 -3.31 -2.18
CA ASP A 71 2.19 -3.62 -1.49
C ASP A 71 3.07 -2.36 -1.46
N GLU A 72 3.66 -2.05 -0.31
CA GLU A 72 4.61 -0.95 -0.13
C GLU A 72 5.97 -1.49 0.27
N PHE A 73 7.02 -1.04 -0.43
CA PHE A 73 8.41 -1.41 -0.20
C PHE A 73 9.19 -0.19 0.24
N LEU A 74 9.91 -0.26 1.35
CA LEU A 74 10.78 0.81 1.86
C LEU A 74 12.24 0.54 1.49
N SER A 75 12.97 1.60 1.12
CA SER A 75 14.36 1.53 0.64
C SER A 75 14.54 0.57 -0.55
N PHE A 76 13.60 0.60 -1.50
CA PHE A 76 13.57 -0.32 -2.62
C PHE A 76 14.80 -0.18 -3.53
N LYS A 77 15.37 -1.33 -3.93
CA LYS A 77 16.46 -1.45 -4.90
C LYS A 77 16.17 -2.59 -5.84
N ALA A 78 16.52 -2.43 -7.11
CA ALA A 78 16.45 -3.48 -8.10
C ALA A 78 17.71 -3.51 -8.94
N LYS A 79 18.17 -4.72 -9.25
CA LYS A 79 19.23 -5.00 -10.19
C LYS A 79 18.71 -5.96 -11.25
N ILE A 80 18.58 -5.50 -12.47
CA ILE A 80 17.99 -6.28 -13.57
C ILE A 80 19.07 -6.56 -14.62
N LEU A 81 19.17 -7.83 -15.03
CA LEU A 81 20.17 -8.34 -15.96
C LEU A 81 19.48 -8.75 -17.28
N ARG A 82 19.65 -7.96 -18.33
CA ARG A 82 19.06 -8.23 -19.65
C ARG A 82 20.12 -8.18 -20.74
N GLY A 83 20.49 -9.34 -21.27
CA GLY A 83 21.60 -9.47 -22.20
C GLY A 83 22.91 -8.99 -21.56
N ASN A 84 23.56 -8.02 -22.19
CA ASN A 84 24.78 -7.38 -21.67
C ASN A 84 24.49 -6.13 -20.82
N LEU A 85 23.22 -5.73 -20.69
CA LEU A 85 22.82 -4.57 -19.91
C LEU A 85 22.55 -4.97 -18.45
N LYS A 86 23.06 -4.14 -17.56
CA LYS A 86 22.82 -4.16 -16.12
C LYS A 86 22.08 -2.88 -15.79
N HIS A 87 20.86 -3.03 -15.30
CA HIS A 87 20.02 -1.91 -14.90
C HIS A 87 19.95 -1.89 -13.38
N PHE A 88 20.01 -0.70 -12.83
CA PHE A 88 19.85 -0.44 -11.41
C PHE A 88 18.70 0.55 -11.24
N LEU A 89 17.81 0.26 -10.31
CA LEU A 89 16.71 1.14 -9.95
C LEU A 89 16.66 1.23 -8.42
N SER A 90 16.46 2.41 -7.88
CA SER A 90 16.28 2.61 -6.45
C SER A 90 15.28 3.71 -6.16
N SER A 91 14.63 3.65 -5.00
CA SER A 91 13.76 4.71 -4.48
C SER A 91 13.59 4.53 -2.98
N ASP A 92 13.28 5.58 -2.23
CA ASP A 92 13.03 5.44 -0.79
C ASP A 92 11.72 4.68 -0.53
N LYS A 93 10.77 4.72 -1.46
CA LYS A 93 9.53 3.96 -1.40
C LYS A 93 9.09 3.48 -2.78
N ALA A 94 8.68 2.22 -2.89
CA ALA A 94 7.97 1.71 -4.07
C ALA A 94 6.57 1.20 -3.67
N ILE A 95 5.58 1.42 -4.51
CA ILE A 95 4.19 0.98 -4.28
C ILE A 95 3.75 0.17 -5.49
N SER A 96 3.32 -1.07 -5.27
CA SER A 96 2.68 -1.90 -6.29
C SER A 96 1.17 -1.89 -6.07
N GLN A 97 0.43 -1.30 -7.03
CA GLN A 97 -1.02 -1.15 -6.94
C GLN A 97 -1.63 -0.98 -8.33
N ASN A 98 -2.80 -1.59 -8.57
CA ASN A 98 -3.61 -1.37 -9.79
C ASN A 98 -2.84 -1.51 -11.12
N ASP A 99 -2.03 -2.57 -11.24
CA ASP A 99 -1.14 -2.81 -12.40
C ASP A 99 -0.04 -1.74 -12.62
N GLU A 100 0.19 -0.86 -11.66
CA GLU A 100 1.28 0.12 -11.67
C GLU A 100 2.29 -0.18 -10.56
N ILE A 101 3.55 0.17 -10.83
CA ILE A 101 4.58 0.31 -9.80
C ILE A 101 4.97 1.78 -9.75
N ILE A 102 4.80 2.39 -8.58
CA ILE A 102 5.06 3.81 -8.32
C ILE A 102 6.29 3.88 -7.43
N PHE A 103 7.39 4.39 -7.97
CA PHE A 103 8.61 4.69 -7.24
C PHE A 103 8.54 6.14 -6.77
N GLN A 104 8.64 6.36 -5.47
CA GLN A 104 8.49 7.66 -4.83
C GLN A 104 9.74 8.01 -4.03
N LYS A 105 10.11 9.29 -4.11
CA LYS A 105 11.27 9.92 -3.45
C LYS A 105 12.59 9.32 -3.92
N ASN A 106 13.43 10.17 -4.50
CA ASN A 106 14.77 9.81 -4.95
C ASN A 106 14.75 8.60 -5.91
N ALA A 107 13.75 8.52 -6.80
CA ALA A 107 13.69 7.47 -7.81
C ALA A 107 14.85 7.67 -8.80
N ASN A 108 15.79 6.73 -8.80
CA ASN A 108 17.00 6.77 -9.61
C ASN A 108 17.11 5.48 -10.40
N TYR A 109 17.12 5.60 -11.72
CA TYR A 109 17.42 4.54 -12.65
C TYR A 109 18.77 4.83 -13.32
N GLU A 110 19.60 3.79 -13.44
CA GLU A 110 20.83 3.86 -14.22
C GLU A 110 21.15 2.52 -14.90
N ASN A 111 21.95 2.55 -15.95
CA ASN A 111 22.50 1.34 -16.55
C ASN A 111 24.00 1.46 -16.84
N ASN A 112 24.61 0.34 -17.23
CA ASN A 112 26.02 0.29 -17.64
C ASN A 112 26.30 0.86 -19.05
N ASP A 113 25.36 1.58 -19.65
CA ASP A 113 25.48 2.25 -20.95
C ASP A 113 25.28 3.77 -20.81
N SER A 114 25.54 4.30 -19.61
CA SER A 114 25.45 5.74 -19.26
C SER A 114 24.05 6.36 -19.36
N LEU A 115 23.00 5.54 -19.49
CA LEU A 115 21.63 6.04 -19.35
C LEU A 115 21.32 6.19 -17.87
N ARG A 116 20.94 7.40 -17.47
CA ARG A 116 20.50 7.73 -16.12
C ARG A 116 19.20 8.52 -16.18
N PHE A 117 18.32 8.26 -15.23
CA PHE A 117 17.06 8.95 -15.07
C PHE A 117 16.81 9.16 -13.57
N ILE A 118 16.63 10.39 -13.15
CA ILE A 118 16.34 10.75 -11.76
C ILE A 118 15.04 11.52 -11.70
N SER A 119 14.16 11.15 -10.78
CA SER A 119 12.94 11.92 -10.49
C SER A 119 12.47 11.70 -9.05
N ASP A 120 11.63 12.60 -8.57
CA ASP A 120 10.92 12.40 -7.30
C ASP A 120 9.83 11.33 -7.42
N GLU A 121 9.33 11.07 -8.64
CA GLU A 121 8.34 10.04 -8.91
C GLU A 121 8.58 9.37 -10.25
N VAL A 122 8.46 8.05 -10.30
CA VAL A 122 8.41 7.27 -11.54
C VAL A 122 7.25 6.29 -11.47
N ILE A 123 6.42 6.30 -12.50
CA ILE A 123 5.28 5.39 -12.60
C ILE A 123 5.48 4.47 -13.79
N TYR A 124 5.48 3.18 -13.51
CA TYR A 124 5.60 2.12 -14.50
C TYR A 124 4.31 1.32 -14.60
N GLY A 125 3.66 1.38 -15.77
CA GLY A 125 2.52 0.54 -16.08
C GLY A 125 2.96 -0.88 -16.39
N THR A 126 2.69 -1.83 -15.50
CA THR A 126 3.13 -3.23 -15.67
C THR A 126 2.48 -3.92 -16.86
N LYS A 127 1.27 -3.51 -17.27
CA LYS A 127 0.57 -4.01 -18.48
C LYS A 127 1.03 -3.30 -19.76
N THR A 128 1.05 -1.97 -19.74
CA THR A 128 1.38 -1.15 -20.93
C THR A 128 2.87 -1.11 -21.24
N LYS A 129 3.72 -1.42 -20.25
CA LYS A 129 5.18 -1.30 -20.30
C LYS A 129 5.67 0.14 -20.53
N ILE A 130 4.84 1.13 -20.18
CA ILE A 130 5.15 2.55 -20.31
C ILE A 130 5.69 3.06 -18.97
N VAL A 131 6.79 3.81 -19.04
CA VAL A 131 7.34 4.58 -17.92
C VAL A 131 6.97 6.04 -18.12
N ARG A 132 6.48 6.69 -17.08
CA ARG A 132 6.17 8.12 -17.07
C ARG A 132 6.54 8.73 -15.71
N SER A 133 6.66 10.05 -15.69
CA SER A 133 6.79 10.84 -14.48
C SER A 133 5.98 12.11 -14.67
N GLU A 134 5.20 12.48 -13.66
CA GLU A 134 4.54 13.79 -13.60
C GLU A 134 5.39 14.82 -12.84
N ALA A 135 6.52 14.39 -12.26
CA ALA A 135 7.49 15.24 -11.59
C ALA A 135 8.61 15.66 -12.55
N ASN A 136 9.39 16.66 -12.14
CA ASN A 136 10.61 17.01 -12.86
C ASN A 136 11.56 15.81 -12.89
N PHE A 137 12.23 15.61 -14.02
CA PHE A 137 13.21 14.55 -14.19
C PHE A 137 14.46 15.07 -14.89
N THR A 138 15.58 14.39 -14.70
CA THR A 138 16.87 14.66 -15.36
C THR A 138 17.48 13.37 -15.84
#